data_AF-A0A9N7G8N3-F1
#
_entry.id   AF-A0A9N7G8N3-F1
#
_cell.length_a   1.000
_cell.length_b   1.000
_cell.length_c   1.000
_cell.angle_alpha   90.00
_cell.angle_beta   90.00
_cell.angle_gamma   90.00
#
_symmetry.space_group_name_H-M   'P 1'
#
loop_
_entity.id
_entity.type
_entity.pdbx_description
1 polymer ?
#
loop_
_entity_poly.entity_id
_entity_poly.type
_entity_poly.pdbx_seq_one_letter_code
_entity_poly.pdbx_strand_id
1 'polypeptide(L)'
;MDASAPIITKDSIDFNKVYYSGRHKQGKYICCPLNEQEFNKFVDDLVNAEQVQLKEFEKSIFFKGCQPIEQLAKTSKKLLLKEPMSPNNLLDQNNHQPYAVVQLCQDDAKDSLYNMVGFQTNLKWPEQKRVFQTIPGLEKAKIVRYGVMHKNYYINSPKILNFKLQVIRKKNVFFAGQITGVEGYIESASSGIWAAINILAFINNKKIKPLPNTTILGALTNYITNSKIYSLKPMKCNLGILEQENKYQSNDKFYSYNNSKNSLENYIEQLNKILRTNI
;
A
#
# COMPACT_ATOMS: atom_id res chain seq x y z
N MET A 1 -6.11 6.13 5.67
CA MET A 1 -6.67 5.16 6.63
C MET A 1 -5.68 4.03 6.68
N ASP A 2 -5.41 3.47 7.85
CA ASP A 2 -4.75 2.16 7.89
C ASP A 2 -5.84 1.10 7.77
N ALA A 3 -5.58 0.08 6.98
CA ALA A 3 -6.55 -0.96 6.70
C ALA A 3 -5.81 -2.29 6.68
N SER A 4 -6.17 -3.17 7.62
CA SER A 4 -5.57 -4.48 7.74
C SER A 4 -6.55 -5.55 7.28
N ALA A 5 -6.01 -6.59 6.66
CA ALA A 5 -6.74 -7.79 6.32
C ALA A 5 -6.70 -8.80 7.48
N PRO A 6 -7.63 -9.77 7.52
CA PRO A 6 -7.59 -10.84 8.49
C PRO A 6 -6.37 -11.74 8.32
N ILE A 7 -5.90 -12.28 9.44
CA ILE A 7 -4.84 -13.29 9.51
C ILE A 7 -5.44 -14.58 10.06
N ILE A 8 -5.22 -15.67 9.34
CA ILE A 8 -5.72 -17.00 9.66
C ILE A 8 -4.59 -17.97 9.95
N THR A 9 -4.88 -19.04 10.70
CA THR A 9 -3.89 -20.08 10.99
C THR A 9 -3.80 -21.09 9.86
N LYS A 10 -2.59 -21.56 9.56
CA LYS A 10 -2.34 -22.54 8.50
C LYS A 10 -3.02 -23.88 8.76
N ASP A 11 -3.07 -24.33 10.01
CA ASP A 11 -3.72 -25.60 10.42
C ASP A 11 -5.23 -25.63 10.16
N SER A 12 -5.83 -24.47 9.92
CA SER A 12 -7.27 -24.32 9.67
C SER A 12 -7.64 -24.27 8.18
N ILE A 13 -6.65 -24.32 7.29
CA ILE A 13 -6.83 -24.31 5.82
C ILE A 13 -6.98 -25.75 5.32
N ASP A 14 -8.01 -26.01 4.51
CA ASP A 14 -8.19 -27.30 3.84
C ASP A 14 -7.32 -27.37 2.57
N PHE A 15 -6.16 -28.02 2.70
CA PHE A 15 -5.17 -28.17 1.64
C PHE A 15 -5.62 -29.04 0.45
N ASN A 16 -6.78 -29.72 0.55
CA ASN A 16 -7.35 -30.45 -0.59
C ASN A 16 -8.06 -29.54 -1.59
N LYS A 17 -8.36 -28.29 -1.21
CA LYS A 17 -9.13 -27.32 -2.02
C LYS A 17 -8.31 -26.14 -2.51
N VAL A 18 -7.08 -26.00 -2.03
CA VAL A 18 -6.19 -24.86 -2.33
C VAL A 18 -4.91 -25.36 -2.98
N TYR A 19 -4.18 -24.46 -3.63
CA TYR A 19 -2.91 -24.79 -4.27
C TYR A 19 -1.91 -23.65 -4.10
N TYR A 20 -0.62 -23.96 -4.21
CA TYR A 20 0.42 -22.95 -4.21
C TYR A 20 0.63 -22.40 -5.63
N SER A 21 0.56 -21.09 -5.80
CA SER A 21 0.87 -20.42 -7.07
C SER A 21 1.29 -18.96 -6.83
N GLY A 22 1.88 -18.33 -7.85
CA GLY A 22 2.36 -16.95 -7.75
C GLY A 22 2.45 -16.29 -9.13
N ARG A 23 1.89 -15.08 -9.26
CA ARG A 23 1.74 -14.38 -10.55
C ARG A 23 3.05 -14.13 -11.30
N HIS A 24 4.16 -13.99 -10.57
CA HIS A 24 5.46 -13.61 -11.13
C HIS A 24 6.55 -14.67 -10.87
N LYS A 25 6.17 -15.94 -10.63
CA LYS A 25 7.08 -17.04 -10.26
C LYS A 25 7.89 -16.81 -8.96
N GLN A 26 7.64 -15.70 -8.27
CA GLN A 26 8.27 -15.31 -7.01
C GLN A 26 7.20 -15.28 -5.92
N GLY A 27 7.46 -16.00 -4.82
CA GLY A 27 6.55 -16.14 -3.69
C GLY A 27 5.63 -17.37 -3.80
N LYS A 28 5.50 -18.10 -2.68
CA LYS A 28 4.54 -19.19 -2.51
C LYS A 28 3.27 -18.62 -1.87
N TYR A 29 2.29 -18.23 -2.68
CA TYR A 29 0.96 -17.86 -2.16
C TYR A 29 0.08 -19.09 -2.13
N ILE A 30 -0.72 -19.25 -1.09
CA ILE A 30 -1.82 -20.21 -1.11
C ILE A 30 -2.96 -19.55 -1.88
N CYS A 31 -3.45 -20.20 -2.91
CA CYS A 31 -4.53 -19.75 -3.76
C CYS A 31 -5.78 -20.56 -3.44
N CYS A 32 -6.84 -19.87 -3.01
CA CYS A 32 -8.16 -20.43 -2.79
C CYS A 32 -9.00 -20.13 -4.05
N PRO A 33 -9.23 -21.11 -4.95
CA PRO A 33 -10.01 -20.91 -6.16
C PRO A 33 -11.50 -20.78 -5.83
N LEU A 34 -12.20 -19.92 -6.57
CA LEU A 34 -13.66 -19.86 -6.59
C LEU A 34 -14.14 -20.07 -8.01
N ASN A 35 -15.23 -20.83 -8.14
CA ASN A 35 -16.05 -20.82 -9.36
C ASN A 35 -16.96 -19.59 -9.40
N GLU A 36 -17.67 -19.39 -10.51
CA GLU A 36 -18.54 -18.22 -10.69
C GLU A 36 -19.69 -18.15 -9.67
N GLN A 37 -20.28 -19.29 -9.29
CA GLN A 37 -21.38 -19.33 -8.32
C GLN A 37 -20.89 -18.97 -6.92
N GLU A 38 -19.77 -19.56 -6.49
CA GLU A 38 -19.11 -19.27 -5.22
C GLU A 38 -18.69 -17.80 -5.15
N PHE A 39 -18.09 -17.26 -6.21
CA PHE A 39 -17.72 -15.85 -6.29
C PHE A 39 -18.94 -14.94 -6.14
N ASN A 40 -20.02 -15.21 -6.87
CA ASN A 40 -21.23 -14.39 -6.79
C ASN A 40 -21.85 -14.41 -5.39
N LYS A 41 -21.94 -15.60 -4.78
CA LYS A 41 -22.41 -15.74 -3.40
C LYS A 41 -21.53 -14.99 -2.41
N PHE A 42 -20.21 -15.12 -2.54
CA PHE A 42 -19.24 -14.40 -1.70
C PHE A 42 -19.39 -12.88 -1.81
N VAL A 43 -19.59 -12.35 -3.03
CA VAL A 43 -19.84 -10.92 -3.23
C VAL A 43 -21.16 -10.49 -2.58
N ASP A 44 -22.23 -11.27 -2.73
CA ASP A 44 -23.51 -10.94 -2.14
C ASP A 44 -23.43 -10.96 -0.60
N ASP A 45 -22.70 -11.91 -0.03
CA ASP A 45 -22.38 -11.97 1.40
C ASP A 45 -21.60 -10.74 1.88
N LEU A 46 -20.59 -10.29 1.11
CA LEU A 46 -19.81 -9.09 1.41
C LEU A 46 -20.64 -7.80 1.37
N VAL A 47 -21.50 -7.65 0.36
CA VAL A 47 -22.31 -6.42 0.17
C VAL A 47 -23.31 -6.24 1.30
N ASN A 48 -23.88 -7.35 1.78
CA ASN A 48 -24.91 -7.37 2.81
C ASN A 48 -24.37 -7.49 4.24
N ALA A 49 -23.07 -7.71 4.41
CA ALA A 49 -22.47 -7.89 5.72
C ALA A 49 -22.45 -6.61 6.57
N GLU A 50 -22.62 -6.77 7.88
CA GLU A 50 -22.61 -5.65 8.82
C GLU A 50 -21.22 -5.05 9.00
N GLN A 51 -21.16 -3.72 8.96
CA GLN A 51 -19.94 -2.93 9.12
C GLN A 51 -19.85 -2.31 10.52
N VAL A 52 -18.63 -2.06 10.99
CA VAL A 52 -18.41 -1.23 12.17
C VAL A 52 -18.87 0.19 11.87
N GLN A 53 -19.70 0.76 12.74
CA GLN A 53 -20.11 2.16 12.62
C GLN A 53 -18.91 3.06 12.89
N LEU A 54 -18.42 3.74 11.85
CA LEU A 54 -17.37 4.73 11.96
C LEU A 54 -17.89 5.97 12.69
N LYS A 55 -17.06 6.57 13.56
CA LYS A 55 -17.41 7.84 14.21
C LYS A 55 -17.57 8.92 13.14
N GLU A 56 -18.36 9.96 13.39
CA GLU A 56 -18.69 10.96 12.34
C GLU A 56 -17.46 11.60 11.69
N PHE A 57 -16.39 11.83 12.44
CA PHE A 57 -15.14 12.37 11.93
C PHE A 57 -14.35 11.38 11.03
N GLU A 58 -14.71 10.10 11.00
CA GLU A 58 -14.09 9.04 10.20
C GLU A 58 -14.85 8.75 8.89
N LYS A 59 -16.14 9.15 8.82
CA LYS A 59 -17.02 8.85 7.67
C LYS A 59 -16.62 9.56 6.36
N SER A 60 -15.86 10.66 6.43
CA SER A 60 -15.79 11.64 5.34
C SER A 60 -14.61 11.53 4.36
N ILE A 61 -13.70 10.54 4.49
CA ILE A 61 -12.52 10.47 3.60
C ILE A 61 -12.17 9.01 3.28
N PHE A 62 -12.83 8.41 2.29
CA PHE A 62 -12.31 7.20 1.66
C PHE A 62 -11.16 7.58 0.72
N PHE A 63 -9.96 7.11 1.03
CA PHE A 63 -8.84 7.21 0.10
C PHE A 63 -9.09 6.22 -1.04
N LYS A 64 -9.17 6.71 -2.28
CA LYS A 64 -9.45 5.85 -3.46
C LYS A 64 -8.42 4.73 -3.64
N GLY A 65 -7.21 4.86 -3.08
CA GLY A 65 -6.13 3.87 -3.24
C GLY A 65 -6.08 2.75 -2.21
N CYS A 66 -6.94 2.76 -1.19
CA CYS A 66 -7.06 1.72 -0.15
C CYS A 66 -8.53 1.66 0.30
N GLN A 67 -9.36 0.96 -0.47
CA GLN A 67 -10.78 0.76 -0.17
C GLN A 67 -10.99 -0.62 0.48
N PRO A 68 -11.90 -0.74 1.45
CA PRO A 68 -12.23 -2.04 2.01
C PRO A 68 -12.91 -2.93 0.97
N ILE A 69 -12.71 -4.24 1.09
CA ILE A 69 -13.19 -5.23 0.12
C ILE A 69 -14.72 -5.18 -0.05
N GLU A 70 -15.48 -4.92 1.01
CA GLU A 70 -16.93 -4.77 0.94
C GLU A 70 -17.37 -3.51 0.15
N GLN A 71 -16.54 -2.46 0.14
CA GLN A 71 -16.80 -1.27 -0.68
C GLN A 71 -16.42 -1.49 -2.15
N LEU A 72 -15.35 -2.25 -2.42
CA LEU A 72 -15.01 -2.70 -3.77
C LEU A 72 -16.13 -3.56 -4.35
N ALA A 73 -16.67 -4.49 -3.54
CA ALA A 73 -17.81 -5.33 -3.89
C ALA A 73 -19.07 -4.52 -4.24
N LYS A 74 -19.41 -3.51 -3.43
CA LYS A 74 -20.51 -2.57 -3.70
C LYS A 74 -20.31 -1.75 -4.97
N THR A 75 -19.05 -1.47 -5.32
CA THR A 75 -18.71 -0.63 -6.48
C THR A 75 -18.76 -1.43 -7.78
N SER A 76 -18.09 -2.59 -7.83
CA SER A 76 -18.07 -3.43 -9.03
C SER A 76 -17.50 -4.82 -8.79
N LYS A 77 -18.26 -5.87 -9.15
CA LYS A 77 -17.76 -7.26 -9.24
C LYS A 77 -16.52 -7.38 -10.14
N LYS A 78 -16.48 -6.62 -11.25
CA LYS A 78 -15.34 -6.61 -12.18
C LYS A 78 -14.07 -6.05 -11.55
N LEU A 79 -14.18 -5.12 -10.59
CA LEU A 79 -13.02 -4.56 -9.90
C LEU A 79 -12.38 -5.61 -8.99
N LEU A 80 -13.19 -6.42 -8.29
CA LEU A 80 -12.69 -7.56 -7.51
C LEU A 80 -11.87 -8.52 -8.38
N LEU A 81 -12.37 -8.87 -9.56
CA LEU A 81 -11.69 -9.76 -10.51
C LEU A 81 -10.45 -9.14 -11.19
N LYS A 82 -10.26 -7.82 -11.09
CA LYS A 82 -9.07 -7.12 -11.59
C LYS A 82 -8.00 -6.93 -10.53
N GLU A 83 -8.41 -6.82 -9.27
CA GLU A 83 -7.53 -6.48 -8.16
C GLU A 83 -7.48 -7.63 -7.12
N PRO A 84 -8.20 -7.61 -5.98
CA PRO A 84 -7.93 -8.54 -4.87
C PRO A 84 -8.26 -10.00 -5.17
N MET A 85 -9.11 -10.28 -6.15
CA MET A 85 -9.57 -11.62 -6.50
C MET A 85 -9.22 -12.03 -7.93
N SER A 86 -8.26 -11.35 -8.56
CA SER A 86 -7.91 -11.63 -9.95
C SER A 86 -7.31 -13.03 -10.11
N PRO A 87 -7.78 -13.86 -11.06
CA PRO A 87 -7.21 -15.18 -11.30
C PRO A 87 -6.00 -15.16 -12.27
N ASN A 88 -5.65 -13.99 -12.82
CA ASN A 88 -4.65 -13.87 -13.89
C ASN A 88 -3.30 -14.47 -13.48
N ASN A 89 -2.82 -15.42 -14.29
CA ASN A 89 -1.56 -16.15 -14.10
C ASN A 89 -1.50 -16.98 -12.81
N LEU A 90 -2.64 -17.40 -12.28
CA LEU A 90 -2.76 -18.27 -11.11
C LEU A 90 -3.41 -19.60 -11.50
N LEU A 91 -2.72 -20.35 -12.35
CA LEU A 91 -3.19 -21.65 -12.83
C LEU A 91 -3.16 -22.69 -11.71
N ASP A 92 -4.17 -23.56 -11.69
CA ASP A 92 -4.23 -24.72 -10.81
C ASP A 92 -3.32 -25.88 -11.31
N GLN A 93 -3.36 -27.02 -10.63
CA GLN A 93 -2.56 -28.20 -10.97
C GLN A 93 -2.88 -28.80 -12.35
N ASN A 94 -4.06 -28.49 -12.90
CA ASN A 94 -4.53 -28.95 -14.21
C ASN A 94 -4.31 -27.88 -15.30
N ASN A 95 -3.53 -26.83 -15.03
CA ASN A 95 -3.35 -25.67 -15.88
C ASN A 95 -4.66 -24.91 -16.21
N HIS A 96 -5.69 -25.09 -15.39
CA HIS A 96 -6.94 -24.36 -15.51
C HIS A 96 -6.87 -23.04 -14.72
N GLN A 97 -7.41 -21.97 -15.30
CA GLN A 97 -7.52 -20.68 -14.61
C GLN A 97 -8.90 -20.59 -13.93
N PRO A 98 -8.96 -20.48 -12.59
CA PRO A 98 -10.23 -20.31 -11.88
C PRO A 98 -10.97 -19.03 -12.27
N TYR A 99 -12.26 -18.93 -11.91
CA TYR A 99 -13.03 -17.71 -12.14
C TYR A 99 -12.52 -16.55 -11.28
N ALA A 100 -12.24 -16.82 -10.00
CA ALA A 100 -11.63 -15.88 -9.07
C ALA A 100 -10.68 -16.62 -8.11
N VAL A 101 -9.72 -15.90 -7.53
CA VAL A 101 -8.75 -16.48 -6.58
C VAL A 101 -8.54 -15.57 -5.40
N VAL A 102 -8.65 -16.11 -4.18
CA VAL A 102 -8.18 -15.43 -2.96
C VAL A 102 -6.77 -15.90 -2.65
N GLN A 103 -5.83 -14.96 -2.59
CA GLN A 103 -4.44 -15.26 -2.26
C GLN A 103 -4.18 -15.07 -0.76
N LEU A 104 -3.44 -16.00 -0.17
CA LEU A 104 -2.91 -15.90 1.18
C LEU A 104 -1.38 -15.82 1.12
N CYS A 105 -0.80 -14.87 1.84
CA CYS A 105 0.65 -14.78 1.99
C CYS A 105 1.07 -15.14 3.42
N GLN A 106 2.20 -15.83 3.54
CA GLN A 106 2.80 -16.14 4.84
C GLN A 106 3.07 -14.83 5.59
N ASP A 107 2.60 -14.75 6.84
CA ASP A 107 2.71 -13.57 7.69
C ASP A 107 3.83 -13.70 8.73
N ASP A 108 4.09 -14.92 9.21
CA ASP A 108 5.08 -15.20 10.25
C ASP A 108 6.23 -16.09 9.77
N ALA A 109 7.40 -15.96 10.39
CA ALA A 109 8.58 -16.75 10.04
C ALA A 109 8.41 -18.27 10.27
N LYS A 110 7.49 -18.67 11.17
CA LYS A 110 7.22 -20.08 11.50
C LYS A 110 6.27 -20.76 10.52
N ASP A 111 5.76 -20.03 9.51
CA ASP A 111 4.84 -20.58 8.51
C ASP A 111 3.57 -21.16 9.15
N SER A 112 3.02 -20.43 10.13
CA SER A 112 1.84 -20.81 10.90
C SER A 112 0.67 -19.84 10.70
N LEU A 113 0.94 -18.63 10.23
CA LEU A 113 -0.02 -17.55 10.03
C LEU A 113 -0.01 -17.05 8.59
N TYR A 114 -1.19 -16.80 8.07
CA TYR A 114 -1.41 -16.40 6.68
C TYR A 114 -2.35 -15.21 6.62
N ASN A 115 -1.90 -14.14 5.97
CA ASN A 115 -2.66 -12.92 5.74
C ASN A 115 -3.44 -12.99 4.42
N MET A 116 -4.68 -12.53 4.41
CA MET A 116 -5.53 -12.48 3.22
C MET A 116 -5.16 -11.28 2.33
N VAL A 117 -4.57 -11.53 1.16
CA VAL A 117 -4.01 -10.48 0.29
C VAL A 117 -5.12 -9.65 -0.34
N GLY A 118 -5.12 -8.34 -0.08
CA GLY A 118 -6.11 -7.41 -0.65
C GLY A 118 -7.50 -7.43 0.03
N PHE A 119 -7.61 -8.08 1.20
CA PHE A 119 -8.85 -8.25 1.94
C PHE A 119 -8.94 -7.29 3.13
N GLN A 120 -8.46 -6.05 2.97
CA GLN A 120 -8.64 -5.03 4.00
C GLN A 120 -10.14 -4.79 4.19
N THR A 121 -10.61 -4.66 5.44
CA THR A 121 -12.05 -4.65 5.71
C THR A 121 -12.42 -3.85 6.96
N ASN A 122 -13.64 -3.29 6.96
CA ASN A 122 -14.31 -2.65 8.10
C ASN A 122 -15.56 -3.46 8.55
N LEU A 123 -15.70 -4.71 8.10
CA LEU A 123 -16.75 -5.61 8.57
C LEU A 123 -16.61 -5.87 10.08
N LYS A 124 -17.73 -6.06 10.79
CA LYS A 124 -17.70 -6.54 12.17
C LYS A 124 -17.04 -7.92 12.23
N TRP A 125 -16.38 -8.25 13.34
CA TRP A 125 -15.66 -9.52 13.47
C TRP A 125 -16.52 -10.79 13.24
N PRO A 126 -17.77 -10.88 13.74
CA PRO A 126 -18.65 -12.00 13.41
C PRO A 126 -18.91 -12.14 11.92
N GLU A 127 -19.03 -11.00 11.22
CA GLU A 127 -19.26 -10.96 9.77
C GLU A 127 -18.03 -11.35 8.98
N GLN A 128 -16.84 -10.90 9.40
CA GLN A 128 -15.59 -11.39 8.79
C GLN A 128 -15.50 -12.92 8.87
N LYS A 129 -15.81 -13.49 10.04
CA LYS A 129 -15.83 -14.95 10.20
C LYS A 129 -16.87 -15.60 9.28
N ARG A 130 -18.12 -15.12 9.30
CA ARG A 130 -19.23 -15.65 8.49
C ARG A 130 -18.92 -15.61 7.00
N VAL A 131 -18.42 -14.47 6.51
CA VAL A 131 -18.20 -14.22 5.09
C VAL A 131 -16.94 -14.92 4.59
N PHE A 132 -15.81 -14.84 5.30
CA PHE A 132 -14.56 -15.44 4.80
C PHE A 132 -14.54 -16.97 4.90
N GLN A 133 -15.35 -17.56 5.78
CA GLN A 133 -15.53 -19.02 5.83
C GLN A 133 -16.40 -19.57 4.68
N THR A 134 -16.94 -18.74 3.78
CA THR A 134 -17.61 -19.23 2.56
C THR A 134 -16.61 -19.49 1.42
N ILE A 135 -15.36 -19.05 1.56
CA ILE A 135 -14.30 -19.26 0.57
C ILE A 135 -13.86 -20.73 0.61
N PRO A 136 -13.78 -21.42 -0.54
CA PRO A 136 -13.28 -22.79 -0.62
C PRO A 136 -11.89 -22.94 -0.01
N GLY A 137 -11.73 -23.90 0.89
CA GLY A 137 -10.48 -24.11 1.64
C GLY A 137 -10.43 -23.38 2.99
N LEU A 138 -11.33 -22.42 3.23
CA LEU A 138 -11.36 -21.60 4.45
C LEU A 138 -12.60 -21.88 5.33
N GLU A 139 -13.35 -22.94 5.06
CA GLU A 139 -14.63 -23.23 5.74
C GLU A 139 -14.47 -23.39 7.26
N LYS A 140 -13.30 -23.85 7.70
CA LYS A 140 -12.93 -24.01 9.11
C LYS A 140 -11.86 -23.02 9.57
N ALA A 141 -11.61 -21.97 8.78
CA ALA A 141 -10.53 -21.03 9.04
C ALA A 141 -10.65 -20.40 10.43
N LYS A 142 -9.56 -20.42 11.19
CA LYS A 142 -9.43 -19.77 12.50
C LYS A 142 -8.75 -18.42 12.30
N ILE A 143 -9.52 -17.34 12.42
CA ILE A 143 -9.00 -15.98 12.37
C ILE A 143 -8.36 -15.65 13.73
N VAL A 144 -7.05 -15.42 13.74
CA VAL A 144 -6.30 -15.02 14.96
C VAL A 144 -6.21 -13.50 15.10
N ARG A 145 -6.33 -12.78 13.99
CA ARG A 145 -6.40 -11.34 13.96
C ARG A 145 -7.40 -10.91 12.90
N TYR A 146 -8.42 -10.19 13.33
CA TYR A 146 -9.43 -9.65 12.43
C TYR A 146 -8.91 -8.41 11.70
N GLY A 147 -9.42 -8.20 10.49
CA GLY A 147 -9.18 -6.96 9.75
C GLY A 147 -9.84 -5.79 10.45
N VAL A 148 -9.17 -4.65 10.43
CA VAL A 148 -9.68 -3.39 10.98
C VAL A 148 -9.30 -2.24 10.07
N MET A 149 -10.17 -1.23 10.02
CA MET A 149 -9.87 0.07 9.43
C MET A 149 -9.80 1.14 10.51
N HIS A 150 -8.72 1.91 10.50
CA HIS A 150 -8.54 3.04 11.40
C HIS A 150 -8.17 4.31 10.65
N LYS A 151 -8.66 5.44 11.15
CA LYS A 151 -8.24 6.75 10.65
C LYS A 151 -6.83 7.05 11.15
N ASN A 152 -5.93 7.36 10.21
CA ASN A 152 -4.60 7.85 10.52
C ASN A 152 -4.60 9.37 10.58
N TYR A 153 -3.96 9.91 11.62
CA TYR A 153 -3.65 11.33 11.69
C TYR A 153 -2.32 11.61 10.98
N TYR A 154 -2.29 12.69 10.20
CA TYR A 154 -1.10 13.24 9.57
C TYR A 154 -1.19 14.76 9.66
N ILE A 155 -0.03 15.41 9.63
CA ILE A 155 0.03 16.87 9.68
C ILE A 155 -0.21 17.45 8.28
N ASN A 156 -0.66 18.71 8.20
CA ASN A 156 -0.73 19.43 6.93
C ASN A 156 0.69 19.83 6.48
N SER A 157 1.47 18.83 6.06
CA SER A 157 2.87 18.95 5.67
C SER A 157 3.14 20.08 4.65
N PRO A 158 2.31 20.32 3.62
CA PRO A 158 2.48 21.44 2.68
C PRO A 158 2.54 22.83 3.33
N LYS A 159 1.98 22.98 4.53
CA LYS A 159 1.95 24.26 5.27
C LYS A 159 2.95 24.31 6.42
N ILE A 160 3.47 23.16 6.85
CA ILE A 160 4.25 23.02 8.08
C ILE A 160 5.71 22.67 7.78
N LEU A 161 5.96 21.85 6.75
CA LEU A 161 7.27 21.32 6.40
C LEU A 161 7.81 21.98 5.13
N ASN A 162 9.13 22.16 5.08
CA ASN A 162 9.85 22.44 3.84
C ASN A 162 10.30 21.13 3.15
N PHE A 163 10.95 21.23 1.98
CA PHE A 163 11.41 20.07 1.21
C PHE A 163 12.39 19.15 1.96
N LYS A 164 12.96 19.59 3.09
CA LYS A 164 13.87 18.81 3.96
C LYS A 164 13.11 17.98 5.01
N LEU A 165 11.77 18.01 4.96
CA LEU A 165 10.88 17.51 6.01
C LEU A 165 11.09 18.18 7.37
N GLN A 166 11.58 19.43 7.34
CA GLN A 166 11.86 20.26 8.50
C GLN A 166 10.71 21.25 8.73
N VAL A 167 10.35 21.47 9.99
CA VAL A 167 9.32 22.46 10.35
C VAL A 167 9.78 23.87 10.01
N ILE A 168 9.01 24.58 9.19
CA ILE A 168 9.34 25.92 8.69
C ILE A 168 9.57 26.91 9.85
N ARG A 169 8.71 26.84 10.88
CA ARG A 169 8.75 27.74 12.04
C ARG A 169 9.73 27.30 13.13
N LYS A 170 10.26 26.08 13.08
CA LYS A 170 11.11 25.52 14.14
C LYS A 170 12.19 24.61 13.54
N LYS A 171 13.35 25.20 13.27
CA LYS A 171 14.44 24.58 12.48
C LYS A 171 15.06 23.33 13.11
N ASN A 172 14.89 23.11 14.42
CA ASN A 172 15.39 21.89 15.08
C ASN A 172 14.38 20.73 15.14
N VAL A 173 13.25 20.83 14.43
CA VAL A 173 12.23 19.77 14.39
C VAL A 173 12.04 19.26 12.96
N PHE A 174 12.06 17.94 12.82
CA PHE A 174 11.87 17.22 11.55
C PHE A 174 10.80 16.15 11.76
N PHE A 175 10.04 15.85 10.70
CA PHE A 175 9.05 14.78 10.70
C PHE A 175 9.36 13.81 9.55
N ALA A 176 9.11 12.53 9.75
CA ALA A 176 9.26 11.50 8.72
C ALA A 176 8.25 10.39 8.96
N GLY A 177 8.03 9.53 7.96
CA GLY A 177 7.05 8.48 8.03
C GLY A 177 5.62 8.98 7.82
N GLN A 178 4.67 8.10 8.09
CA GLN A 178 3.24 8.30 7.84
C GLN A 178 2.66 9.63 8.34
N ILE A 179 3.19 10.17 9.45
CA ILE A 179 2.75 11.47 9.99
C ILE A 179 2.91 12.62 9.00
N THR A 180 3.85 12.52 8.05
CA THR A 180 4.08 13.52 6.99
C THR A 180 3.11 13.43 5.82
N GLY A 181 2.27 12.39 5.76
CA GLY A 181 1.36 12.13 4.64
C GLY A 181 1.94 11.24 3.55
N VAL A 182 3.06 10.56 3.78
CA VAL A 182 3.43 9.38 2.99
C VAL A 182 2.61 8.17 3.45
N GLU A 183 2.39 7.20 2.56
CA GLU A 183 1.67 5.97 2.86
C GLU A 183 2.45 4.77 2.33
N GLY A 184 2.70 3.77 3.19
CA GLY A 184 3.49 2.59 2.88
C GLY A 184 4.82 2.52 3.64
N TYR A 185 5.33 1.30 3.81
CA TYR A 185 6.55 1.05 4.57
C TYR A 185 7.80 1.63 3.89
N ILE A 186 7.90 1.48 2.57
CA ILE A 186 9.05 1.96 1.78
C ILE A 186 9.07 3.49 1.75
N GLU A 187 7.92 4.12 1.59
CA GLU A 187 7.74 5.57 1.61
C GLU A 187 8.05 6.15 2.99
N SER A 188 7.64 5.44 4.05
CA SER A 188 7.95 5.83 5.42
C SER A 188 9.44 5.71 5.72
N ALA A 189 10.08 4.61 5.33
CA ALA A 189 11.52 4.41 5.50
C ALA A 189 12.34 5.43 4.70
N SER A 190 11.97 5.66 3.44
CA SER A 190 12.68 6.60 2.55
C SER A 190 12.54 8.06 2.99
N SER A 191 11.37 8.48 3.49
CA SER A 191 11.22 9.81 4.13
C SER A 191 12.06 9.93 5.42
N GLY A 192 12.22 8.83 6.18
CA GLY A 192 13.12 8.76 7.33
C GLY A 192 14.58 8.99 6.94
N ILE A 193 15.07 8.29 5.91
CA ILE A 193 16.41 8.47 5.35
C ILE A 193 16.61 9.94 4.90
N TRP A 194 15.63 10.49 4.19
CA TRP A 194 15.71 11.87 3.71
C TRP A 194 15.73 12.89 4.85
N ALA A 195 14.92 12.71 5.90
CA ALA A 195 14.96 13.55 7.09
C ALA A 195 16.33 13.46 7.79
N ALA A 196 16.89 12.25 7.95
CA ALA A 196 18.19 12.04 8.56
C ALA A 196 19.34 12.74 7.80
N ILE A 197 19.36 12.63 6.48
CA ILE A 197 20.32 13.35 5.62
C ILE A 197 20.25 14.86 5.85
N ASN A 198 19.03 15.41 5.96
CA ASN A 198 18.85 16.83 6.20
C ASN A 198 19.18 17.27 7.63
N ILE A 199 18.96 16.40 8.62
CA ILE A 199 19.42 16.62 10.00
C ILE A 199 20.95 16.71 10.04
N LEU A 200 21.64 15.76 9.40
CA LEU A 200 23.11 15.77 9.32
C LEU A 200 23.63 17.05 8.66
N ALA A 201 23.01 17.47 7.55
CA ALA A 201 23.38 18.73 6.90
C ALA A 201 23.09 19.94 7.78
N PHE A 202 21.98 19.95 8.51
CA PHE A 202 21.63 21.03 9.42
C PHE A 202 22.65 21.18 10.56
N ILE A 203 23.04 20.07 11.20
CA ILE A 203 24.03 20.07 12.29
C ILE A 203 25.41 20.52 11.78
N ASN A 204 25.78 20.13 10.56
CA ASN A 204 27.05 20.50 9.94
C ASN A 204 27.02 21.83 9.17
N ASN A 205 25.94 22.62 9.30
CA ASN A 205 25.74 23.89 8.58
C ASN A 205 25.92 23.78 7.05
N LYS A 206 25.60 22.63 6.47
CA LYS A 206 25.67 22.36 5.04
C LYS A 206 24.35 22.69 4.36
N LYS A 207 24.42 23.19 3.12
CA LYS A 207 23.26 23.42 2.26
C LYS A 207 23.10 22.25 1.29
N ILE A 208 21.94 21.59 1.35
CA ILE A 208 21.52 20.54 0.42
C ILE A 208 20.38 21.06 -0.46
N LYS A 209 20.40 20.71 -1.75
CA LYS A 209 19.33 20.98 -2.72
C LYS A 209 18.18 19.97 -2.56
N PRO A 210 16.94 20.30 -2.94
CA PRO A 210 15.86 19.32 -2.98
C PRO A 210 16.22 18.09 -3.82
N LEU A 211 15.63 16.94 -3.48
CA LEU A 211 15.69 15.76 -4.33
C LEU A 211 15.05 16.07 -5.70
N PRO A 212 15.58 15.50 -6.79
CA PRO A 212 15.02 15.72 -8.12
C PRO A 212 13.66 15.04 -8.28
N ASN A 213 12.67 15.75 -8.84
CA ASN A 213 11.31 15.26 -9.06
C ASN A 213 11.20 14.16 -10.14
N THR A 214 12.29 13.89 -10.86
CA THR A 214 12.46 12.74 -11.76
C THR A 214 12.66 11.42 -10.99
N THR A 215 12.88 11.49 -9.68
CA THR A 215 12.92 10.34 -8.77
C THR A 215 11.62 10.23 -8.00
N ILE A 216 11.19 9.00 -7.71
CA ILE A 216 9.97 8.75 -6.92
C ILE A 216 10.05 9.41 -5.55
N LEU A 217 11.21 9.32 -4.87
CA LEU A 217 11.40 9.95 -3.56
C LEU A 217 11.33 11.48 -3.63
N GLY A 218 11.95 12.08 -4.65
CA GLY A 218 11.89 13.52 -4.86
C GLY A 218 10.48 14.01 -5.19
N ALA A 219 9.80 13.34 -6.13
CA ALA A 219 8.41 13.62 -6.46
C ALA A 219 7.48 13.48 -5.26
N LEU A 220 7.63 12.42 -4.47
CA LEU A 220 6.81 12.18 -3.28
C LEU A 220 7.07 13.24 -2.20
N THR A 221 8.34 13.57 -1.95
CA THR A 221 8.73 14.64 -1.02
C THR A 221 8.17 15.98 -1.46
N ASN A 222 8.26 16.29 -2.75
CA ASN A 222 7.68 17.50 -3.32
C ASN A 222 6.16 17.51 -3.14
N TYR A 223 5.46 16.41 -3.45
CA TYR A 223 4.02 16.30 -3.27
C TYR A 223 3.60 16.59 -1.82
N ILE A 224 4.25 15.98 -0.82
CA ILE A 224 3.84 16.18 0.59
C ILE A 224 4.28 17.54 1.16
N THR A 225 5.20 18.27 0.51
CA THR A 225 5.71 19.56 1.01
C THR A 225 5.35 20.77 0.14
N ASN A 226 4.71 20.57 -1.01
CA ASN A 226 4.39 21.64 -1.95
C ASN A 226 3.23 22.49 -1.45
N SER A 227 3.54 23.74 -1.10
CA SER A 227 2.59 24.71 -0.51
C SER A 227 1.37 25.04 -1.39
N LYS A 228 1.41 24.73 -2.69
CA LYS A 228 0.26 24.83 -3.61
C LYS A 228 -0.82 23.79 -3.33
N ILE A 229 -0.51 22.71 -2.62
CA ILE A 229 -1.49 21.71 -2.20
C ILE A 229 -2.23 22.24 -0.96
N TYR A 230 -3.53 22.48 -1.14
CA TYR A 230 -4.39 23.02 -0.08
C TYR A 230 -4.86 21.93 0.89
N SER A 231 -5.28 20.79 0.35
CA SER A 231 -5.73 19.62 1.10
C SER A 231 -4.84 18.44 0.72
N LEU A 232 -3.86 18.16 1.58
CA LEU A 232 -2.99 17.01 1.42
C LEU A 232 -3.82 15.73 1.54
N LYS A 233 -3.63 14.81 0.60
CA LYS A 233 -4.09 13.42 0.75
C LYS A 233 -2.85 12.56 0.93
N PRO A 234 -2.85 11.59 1.88
CA PRO A 234 -1.73 10.67 1.99
C PRO A 234 -1.40 10.02 0.64
N MET A 235 -0.12 9.76 0.38
CA MET A 235 0.33 9.34 -0.94
C MET A 235 1.35 8.21 -0.85
N LYS A 236 1.10 7.14 -1.59
CA LYS A 236 2.05 6.05 -1.88
C LYS A 236 2.84 6.36 -3.14
N CYS A 237 3.98 5.69 -3.34
CA CYS A 237 4.72 5.80 -4.58
C CYS A 237 3.85 5.41 -5.78
N ASN A 238 3.83 6.25 -6.81
CA ASN A 238 3.15 5.99 -8.06
C ASN A 238 3.84 6.76 -9.19
N LEU A 239 3.72 6.30 -10.44
CA LEU A 239 4.37 6.99 -11.56
C LEU A 239 3.71 8.33 -11.91
N GLY A 240 2.46 8.55 -11.48
CA GLY A 240 1.70 9.76 -11.78
C GLY A 240 2.16 11.02 -11.04
N ILE A 241 2.98 10.89 -9.99
CA ILE A 241 3.54 12.04 -9.26
C ILE A 241 4.87 12.53 -9.84
N LEU A 242 5.49 11.78 -10.76
CA LEU A 242 6.74 12.18 -11.38
C LEU A 242 6.54 13.39 -12.30
N GLU A 243 7.53 14.28 -12.32
CA GLU A 243 7.55 15.40 -13.26
C GLU A 243 7.80 14.87 -14.68
N GLN A 244 6.92 15.25 -15.62
CA GLN A 244 6.93 14.75 -16.99
C GLN A 244 7.54 15.80 -17.93
N GLU A 245 8.55 15.40 -18.71
CA GLU A 245 9.20 16.28 -19.69
C GLU A 245 8.33 16.53 -20.94
N ASN A 246 7.45 15.59 -21.32
CA ASN A 246 6.62 15.70 -22.54
C ASN A 246 5.17 15.25 -22.28
N LYS A 247 4.24 16.20 -22.18
CA LYS A 247 2.80 15.95 -21.87
C LYS A 247 2.00 15.30 -23.02
N TYR A 248 2.61 14.98 -24.16
CA TYR A 248 1.90 14.66 -25.42
C TYR A 248 2.34 13.36 -26.15
N GLN A 249 3.14 12.48 -25.53
CA GLN A 249 3.49 11.17 -26.13
C GLN A 249 2.74 10.02 -25.43
N SER A 250 2.59 8.86 -26.11
CA SER A 250 1.67 7.74 -25.79
C SER A 250 2.17 6.76 -24.71
N ASN A 251 1.20 6.18 -23.94
CA ASN A 251 1.22 5.42 -22.64
C ASN A 251 2.41 4.48 -22.27
N ASP A 252 3.31 4.14 -23.19
CA ASP A 252 4.38 3.16 -22.96
C ASP A 252 5.81 3.75 -22.82
N LYS A 253 5.98 5.09 -22.84
CA LYS A 253 7.30 5.78 -22.76
C LYS A 253 7.46 6.82 -21.63
N PHE A 254 6.66 6.78 -20.55
CA PHE A 254 6.57 7.87 -19.53
C PHE A 254 7.62 7.82 -18.43
N TYR A 255 8.20 6.65 -18.19
CA TYR A 255 9.18 6.45 -17.14
C TYR A 255 10.37 5.66 -17.68
N SER A 256 11.50 6.33 -17.82
CA SER A 256 12.78 5.64 -17.95
C SER A 256 13.31 5.40 -16.54
N TYR A 257 13.19 4.17 -16.07
CA TYR A 257 13.87 3.70 -14.86
C TYR A 257 15.33 4.14 -14.86
N ASN A 258 16.00 4.05 -16.03
CA ASN A 258 17.37 4.49 -16.22
C ASN A 258 17.55 5.99 -15.97
N ASN A 259 16.65 6.85 -16.45
CA ASN A 259 16.75 8.30 -16.22
C ASN A 259 16.56 8.63 -14.74
N SER A 260 15.59 7.98 -14.09
CA SER A 260 15.32 8.15 -12.65
C SER A 260 16.53 7.69 -11.82
N LYS A 261 17.08 6.52 -12.16
CA LYS A 261 18.29 5.96 -11.54
C LYS A 261 19.49 6.89 -11.73
N ASN A 262 19.79 7.30 -12.95
CA ASN A 262 20.91 8.21 -13.24
C ASN A 262 20.76 9.55 -12.50
N SER A 263 19.53 10.09 -12.42
CA SER A 263 19.26 11.32 -11.68
C SER A 263 19.52 11.16 -10.18
N LEU A 264 19.14 10.01 -9.60
CA LEU A 264 19.42 9.68 -8.21
C LEU A 264 20.92 9.47 -7.96
N GLU A 265 21.62 8.74 -8.82
CA GLU A 265 23.07 8.50 -8.73
C GLU A 265 23.85 9.82 -8.76
N ASN A 266 23.56 10.68 -9.74
CA ASN A 266 24.13 12.02 -9.83
C ASN A 266 23.87 12.87 -8.57
N TYR A 267 22.66 12.75 -8.00
CA TYR A 267 22.32 13.45 -6.77
C TYR A 267 23.08 12.91 -5.56
N ILE A 268 23.24 11.58 -5.45
CA ILE A 268 24.03 10.93 -4.39
C ILE A 268 25.49 11.37 -4.46
N GLU A 269 26.08 11.47 -5.65
CA GLU A 269 27.45 11.98 -5.79
C GLU A 269 27.60 13.42 -5.29
N GLN A 270 26.63 14.29 -5.60
CA GLN A 270 26.60 15.67 -5.10
C GLN A 270 26.43 15.71 -3.59
N LEU A 271 25.53 14.91 -3.03
CA LEU A 271 25.34 14.78 -1.59
C LEU A 271 26.62 14.33 -0.89
N ASN A 272 27.30 13.33 -1.42
CA ASN A 272 28.56 12.84 -0.88
C ASN A 272 29.62 13.94 -0.85
N LYS A 273 29.72 14.77 -1.89
CA LYS A 273 30.64 15.93 -1.90
C LYS A 273 30.30 16.97 -0.82
N ILE A 274 29.02 17.14 -0.49
CA ILE A 274 28.55 18.11 0.51
C ILE A 274 28.73 17.59 1.94
N LEU A 275 28.42 16.31 2.16
CA LEU A 275 28.41 15.65 3.47
C LEU A 275 29.76 15.04 3.85
N ARG A 276 30.73 14.94 2.93
CA ARG A 276 32.15 14.65 3.23
C ARG A 276 32.78 15.81 3.99
N THR A 277 32.41 15.90 5.26
CA THR A 277 33.18 16.50 6.34
C THR A 277 33.26 15.43 7.41
N ASN A 278 34.46 14.85 7.56
CA ASN A 278 34.94 13.86 8.52
C ASN A 278 33.88 13.31 9.50
N ILE A 279 33.37 12.11 9.21
CA ILE A 279 33.23 11.10 10.26
C ILE A 279 34.61 10.47 10.42
#